data_AF-A0A1E1WHB9-F1
#
_entry.id   AF-A0A1E1WHB9-F1
#
_cell.length_a   1.000
_cell.length_b   1.000
_cell.length_c   1.000
_cell.angle_alpha   90.00
_cell.angle_beta   90.00
_cell.angle_gamma   90.00
#
_symmetry.space_group_name_H-M   'P 1'
#
loop_
_entity.id
_entity.type
_entity.pdbx_description
1 polymer ?
#
loop_
_entity_poly.entity_id
_entity_poly.type
_entity_poly.pdbx_seq_one_letter_code
_entity_poly.pdbx_strand_id
1 'polypeptide(L)'
;PVPGEVAVTALALSHSHRLYTAAGDKLRLWDLRMLECVCKLWSGHAAAVMCLAIGRGESGDLVVSGSKDHYVRTLDLTTLDSGGWEANNRRLLEPPHYDGVQALALSDDGVQ
;
A
#
# COMPACT_ATOMS: atom_id res chain seq x y z
N PRO A 1 -19.14 5.37 -14.50
CA PRO A 1 -18.53 5.98 -13.29
C PRO A 1 -19.35 7.18 -12.84
N VAL A 2 -19.82 7.18 -11.59
CA VAL A 2 -20.48 8.37 -11.01
C VAL A 2 -19.41 9.46 -10.86
N PRO A 3 -19.70 10.74 -11.17
CA PRO A 3 -18.72 11.82 -10.99
C PRO A 3 -18.18 11.83 -9.56
N GLY A 4 -16.87 11.70 -9.40
CA GLY A 4 -16.19 11.64 -8.10
C GLY A 4 -15.84 10.24 -7.60
N GLU A 5 -16.35 9.18 -8.24
CA GLU A 5 -15.93 7.81 -7.93
C GLU A 5 -14.65 7.45 -8.70
N VAL A 6 -13.64 7.01 -7.95
CA VAL A 6 -12.38 6.52 -8.50
C VAL A 6 -12.38 5.00 -8.36
N ALA A 7 -12.13 4.29 -9.46
CA ALA A 7 -12.07 2.83 -9.46
C ALA A 7 -10.96 2.33 -8.52
N VAL A 8 -11.24 1.24 -7.80
CA VAL A 8 -10.21 0.51 -7.07
C VAL A 8 -9.34 -0.22 -8.10
N THR A 9 -8.05 0.10 -8.11
CA THR A 9 -7.09 -0.40 -9.11
C THR A 9 -6.28 -1.57 -8.60
N ALA A 10 -6.06 -1.65 -7.29
CA ALA A 10 -5.33 -2.74 -6.66
C ALA A 10 -5.85 -2.98 -5.24
N LEU A 11 -5.70 -4.21 -4.77
CA LEU A 11 -5.99 -4.60 -3.40
C LEU A 11 -5.02 -5.68 -2.94
N ALA A 12 -4.73 -5.73 -1.64
CA ALA A 12 -3.88 -6.75 -1.05
C ALA A 12 -4.26 -6.97 0.42
N LEU A 13 -4.18 -8.21 0.88
CA LEU A 13 -4.47 -8.60 2.25
C LEU A 13 -3.19 -8.68 3.07
N SER A 14 -3.25 -8.26 4.33
CA SER A 14 -2.26 -8.63 5.34
C SER A 14 -2.73 -9.86 6.13
N HIS A 15 -1.79 -10.52 6.79
CA HIS A 15 -2.01 -11.64 7.70
C HIS A 15 -2.91 -11.30 8.90
N SER A 16 -3.12 -10.01 9.21
CA SER A 16 -3.83 -9.54 10.41
C SER A 16 -5.28 -9.05 10.14
N HIS A 17 -6.03 -9.68 9.22
CA HIS A 17 -7.39 -9.28 8.84
C HIS A 17 -7.52 -7.81 8.35
N ARG A 18 -6.45 -7.32 7.74
CA ARG A 18 -6.38 -5.97 7.18
C ARG A 18 -6.41 -6.05 5.67
N LEU A 19 -7.17 -5.16 5.05
CA LEU A 19 -7.23 -5.00 3.60
C LEU A 19 -6.65 -3.64 3.22
N TYR A 20 -5.70 -3.66 2.30
CA TYR A 20 -5.19 -2.47 1.64
C TYR A 20 -5.85 -2.34 0.27
N THR A 21 -6.29 -1.13 -0.06
CA THR A 21 -6.88 -0.82 -1.36
C THR A 21 -6.24 0.43 -1.95
N ALA A 22 -6.04 0.44 -3.26
CA ALA A 22 -5.62 1.60 -4.03
C ALA A 22 -6.76 2.12 -4.90
N ALA A 23 -6.92 3.44 -4.96
CA ALA A 23 -7.80 4.13 -5.90
C ALA A 23 -7.17 5.46 -6.32
N GLY A 24 -6.85 5.61 -7.61
CA GLY A 24 -6.03 6.73 -8.08
C GLY A 24 -4.65 6.68 -7.45
N ASP A 25 -4.18 7.79 -6.89
CA ASP A 25 -2.92 7.88 -6.15
C ASP A 25 -3.07 7.62 -4.63
N LYS A 26 -4.27 7.21 -4.17
CA LYS A 26 -4.57 7.07 -2.74
C LYS A 26 -4.56 5.62 -2.30
N LEU A 27 -4.09 5.40 -1.08
CA LEU A 27 -4.17 4.12 -0.38
C LEU A 27 -5.12 4.22 0.81
N ARG A 28 -5.83 3.14 1.09
CA ARG A 28 -6.67 3.00 2.28
C ARG A 28 -6.43 1.66 2.92
N LEU A 29 -6.50 1.66 4.24
CA LEU A 29 -6.47 0.47 5.09
C LEU A 29 -7.85 0.29 5.71
N TRP A 30 -8.32 -0.95 5.65
CA TRP A 30 -9.58 -1.39 6.20
C TRP A 30 -9.34 -2.49 7.24
N ASP A 31 -9.99 -2.38 8.40
CA ASP A 31 -10.11 -3.51 9.33
C ASP A 31 -11.33 -4.34 8.94
N LEU A 32 -11.09 -5.56 8.47
CA LEU A 32 -12.17 -6.42 7.97
C LEU A 32 -13.03 -7.02 9.09
N ARG A 33 -12.61 -6.93 10.35
CA ARG A 33 -13.43 -7.38 11.49
C ARG A 33 -14.50 -6.36 11.81
N MET A 34 -14.18 -5.07 11.64
CA MET A 34 -15.10 -3.94 11.84
C MET A 34 -15.81 -3.54 10.54
N LEU A 35 -15.27 -3.94 9.38
CA LEU A 35 -15.72 -3.51 8.06
C LEU A 35 -15.61 -1.99 7.85
N GLU A 36 -14.56 -1.39 8.42
CA GLU A 36 -14.35 0.06 8.41
C GLU A 36 -12.99 0.47 7.84
N CYS A 37 -12.96 1.63 7.21
CA CYS A 37 -11.72 2.27 6.76
C CYS A 37 -11.05 2.95 7.95
N VAL A 38 -10.02 2.31 8.50
CA VAL A 38 -9.34 2.77 9.73
C VAL A 38 -8.17 3.71 9.46
N CYS A 39 -7.64 3.75 8.23
CA CYS A 39 -6.59 4.70 7.86
C CYS A 39 -6.63 5.10 6.38
N LYS A 40 -6.34 6.38 6.11
CA LYS A 40 -6.06 6.91 4.77
C LYS A 40 -4.57 7.18 4.67
N LEU A 41 -3.92 6.55 3.70
CA LEU A 41 -2.47 6.57 3.55
C LEU A 41 -2.08 7.35 2.30
N TRP A 42 -1.12 8.25 2.46
CA TRP A 42 -0.51 8.92 1.32
C TRP A 42 0.48 7.96 0.65
N SER A 43 0.25 7.64 -0.63
CA SER A 43 1.15 6.76 -1.39
C SER A 43 2.47 7.43 -1.76
N GLY A 44 2.46 8.76 -1.92
CA GLY A 44 3.57 9.51 -2.50
C GLY A 44 3.64 9.49 -4.03
N HIS A 45 2.82 8.68 -4.69
CA HIS A 45 2.79 8.60 -6.15
C HIS A 45 2.15 9.83 -6.79
N ALA A 46 2.64 10.21 -7.96
CA ALA A 46 2.13 11.33 -8.75
C ALA A 46 1.05 10.89 -9.76
N ALA A 47 0.85 9.58 -9.91
CA ALA A 47 -0.14 8.98 -10.80
C ALA A 47 -0.82 7.78 -10.12
N ALA A 48 -1.70 7.10 -10.87
CA ALA A 48 -2.47 5.99 -10.35
C ALA A 48 -1.57 4.84 -9.89
N VAL A 49 -1.79 4.36 -8.66
CA VAL A 49 -1.24 3.11 -8.16
C VAL A 49 -1.89 1.98 -8.95
N MET A 50 -1.08 1.14 -9.57
CA MET A 50 -1.54 0.06 -10.45
C MET A 50 -1.43 -1.31 -9.79
N CYS A 51 -0.52 -1.48 -8.83
CA CYS A 51 -0.35 -2.72 -8.10
C CYS A 51 0.06 -2.47 -6.65
N LEU A 52 -0.26 -3.45 -5.79
CA LEU A 52 0.03 -3.46 -4.37
C LEU A 52 0.52 -4.85 -3.96
N ALA A 53 1.49 -4.89 -3.04
CA ALA A 53 1.88 -6.09 -2.32
C ALA A 53 2.10 -5.74 -0.84
N ILE A 54 1.72 -6.67 0.05
CA ILE A 54 1.87 -6.50 1.50
C ILE A 54 2.77 -7.61 2.04
N GLY A 55 3.81 -7.20 2.76
CA GLY A 55 4.77 -8.08 3.43
C GLY A 55 4.85 -7.79 4.92
N ARG A 56 5.84 -8.40 5.58
CA ARG A 56 6.18 -8.12 6.97
C ARG A 56 7.28 -7.06 7.02
N GLY A 57 6.99 -5.91 7.64
CA GLY A 57 7.98 -4.90 7.98
C GLY A 57 8.52 -5.11 9.39
N GLU A 58 9.48 -4.28 9.81
CA GLU A 58 10.15 -4.42 11.12
C GLU A 58 9.19 -4.25 12.31
N SER A 59 8.13 -3.45 12.17
CA SER A 59 7.19 -3.13 13.25
C SER A 59 5.73 -3.26 12.86
N GLY A 60 5.44 -3.75 11.65
CA GLY A 60 4.09 -3.75 11.11
C GLY A 60 4.01 -4.30 9.69
N ASP A 61 3.03 -3.80 8.94
CA ASP A 61 2.84 -4.20 7.55
C ASP A 61 3.83 -3.43 6.65
N LEU A 62 4.63 -4.14 5.85
CA LEU A 62 5.37 -3.53 4.75
C LEU A 62 4.41 -3.35 3.57
N VAL A 63 4.16 -2.11 3.19
CA VAL A 63 3.31 -1.77 2.03
C VAL A 63 4.21 -1.43 0.86
N VAL A 64 4.07 -2.16 -0.25
CA VAL A 64 4.79 -1.90 -1.51
C VAL A 64 3.77 -1.56 -2.59
N SER A 65 3.98 -0.44 -3.28
CA SER A 65 3.10 0.03 -4.35
C SER A 65 3.87 0.36 -5.62
N GLY A 66 3.31 -0.06 -6.75
CA GLY A 66 3.79 0.29 -8.10
C GLY A 66 2.77 1.16 -8.82
N SER A 67 3.25 2.12 -9.62
CA SER A 67 2.41 3.18 -10.17
C SER A 67 2.67 3.46 -11.65
N LYS A 68 1.69 4.12 -12.27
CA LYS A 68 1.80 4.73 -13.59
C LYS A 68 2.82 5.87 -13.65
N ASP A 69 3.34 6.34 -12.51
CA ASP A 69 4.45 7.29 -12.45
C ASP A 69 5.83 6.64 -12.62
N HIS A 70 5.86 5.33 -12.91
CA HIS A 70 7.05 4.51 -13.20
C HIS A 70 7.88 4.13 -11.97
N TYR A 71 7.45 4.47 -10.76
CA TYR A 71 8.18 4.14 -9.55
C TYR A 71 7.53 3.01 -8.76
N VAL A 72 8.37 2.33 -7.99
CA VAL A 72 7.97 1.51 -6.85
C VAL A 72 8.27 2.29 -5.57
N ARG A 73 7.32 2.31 -4.64
CA ARG A 73 7.49 2.90 -3.31
C ARG A 73 7.19 1.88 -2.23
N THR A 74 7.89 2.02 -1.11
CA THR A 74 7.63 1.23 0.09
C THR A 74 7.37 2.12 1.29
N LEU A 75 6.66 1.60 2.27
CA LEU A 75 6.57 2.15 3.62
C LEU A 75 6.22 1.06 4.62
N ASP A 76 6.60 1.28 5.87
CA ASP A 76 6.15 0.46 6.99
C ASP A 76 4.97 1.12 7.66
N LEU A 77 3.89 0.37 7.87
CA LEU A 77 2.71 0.84 8.60
C LEU A 77 2.59 0.12 9.94
N THR A 78 2.75 0.90 11.01
CA THR A 78 2.73 0.42 12.39
C THR A 78 1.44 0.86 13.08
N THR A 79 0.89 -0.01 13.92
CA THR A 79 -0.20 0.36 14.85
C THR A 79 0.43 0.90 16.12
N LEU A 80 -0.02 2.08 16.55
CA LEU A 80 0.42 2.71 17.79
C LEU A 80 -0.40 2.18 18.98
N ASP A 81 0.18 2.23 20.18
CA ASP A 81 -0.52 1.87 21.43
C ASP A 81 -1.80 2.68 21.66
N SER A 82 -1.87 3.88 21.11
CA SER A 82 -3.04 4.75 21.13
C SER A 82 -4.18 4.30 20.19
N GLY A 83 -4.01 3.21 19.45
CA GLY A 83 -4.93 2.74 18.42
C GLY A 83 -4.81 3.49 17.09
N GLY A 84 -3.86 4.41 16.97
CA GLY A 84 -3.55 5.13 15.74
C GLY A 84 -2.67 4.34 14.76
N TRP A 85 -2.41 4.96 13.61
CA TRP A 85 -1.55 4.40 12.55
C TRP A 85 -0.44 5.36 12.23
N GLU A 86 0.77 4.84 12.07
CA GLU A 86 1.93 5.62 11.67
C GLU A 86 2.61 4.98 10.46
N ALA A 87 2.89 5.80 9.44
CA ALA A 87 3.59 5.40 8.23
C ALA A 87 5.04 5.90 8.28
N ASN A 88 5.97 4.96 8.42
CA ASN A 88 7.40 5.20 8.56
C ASN A 88 8.19 4.55 7.42
N ASN A 89 9.52 4.72 7.44
CA ASN A 89 10.45 4.05 6.52
C ASN A 89 10.08 4.16 5.03
N ARG A 90 9.57 5.33 4.63
CA ARG A 90 9.12 5.55 3.26
C ARG A 90 10.33 5.56 2.34
N ARG A 91 10.35 4.70 1.33
CA ARG A 91 11.43 4.63 0.34
C ARG A 91 10.86 4.75 -1.07
N LEU A 92 11.63 5.41 -1.92
CA LEU A 92 11.48 5.39 -3.36
C LEU A 92 12.53 4.44 -3.90
N LEU A 93 12.13 3.50 -4.75
CA LEU A 93 13.08 2.61 -5.41
C LEU A 93 13.54 3.30 -6.70
N GLU A 94 14.85 3.57 -6.77
CA GLU A 94 15.50 4.12 -7.94
C GLU A 94 16.38 3.06 -8.61
N PRO A 95 16.57 3.15 -9.94
CA PRO A 95 15.98 4.13 -10.87
C PRO A 95 14.49 3.87 -11.20
N PRO A 96 13.78 4.82 -11.84
CA PRO A 96 12.43 4.56 -12.35
C PRO A 96 12.43 3.46 -13.41
N HIS A 97 11.28 2.80 -13.57
CA HIS A 97 11.00 1.96 -14.72
C HIS A 97 10.74 2.79 -15.99
N TYR A 98 10.79 2.15 -17.15
CA TYR A 98 10.52 2.82 -18.43
C TYR A 98 9.03 3.17 -18.62
N ASP A 99 8.15 2.32 -18.11
CA ASP A 99 6.68 2.45 -18.15
C ASP A 99 6.10 2.16 -16.76
N GLY A 100 4.78 2.29 -16.62
CA GLY A 100 4.06 2.04 -15.37
C GLY A 100 4.27 0.64 -14.81
N VAL A 101 4.40 0.55 -13.48
CA VAL A 101 4.62 -0.72 -12.79
C VAL A 101 3.28 -1.43 -12.60
N GLN A 102 3.05 -2.52 -13.34
CA GLN A 102 1.75 -3.19 -13.41
C GLN A 102 1.57 -4.35 -12.43
N ALA A 103 2.66 -4.95 -11.95
CA ALA A 103 2.60 -6.08 -11.04
C ALA A 103 3.80 -6.09 -10.10
N LEU A 104 3.60 -6.59 -8.89
CA LEU A 104 4.61 -6.79 -7.87
C LEU A 104 4.37 -8.14 -7.21
N ALA A 105 5.45 -8.80 -6.82
CA ALA A 105 5.43 -9.98 -5.98
C ALA A 105 6.49 -9.81 -4.89
N LEU A 106 6.18 -10.24 -3.68
CA LEU A 106 7.12 -10.27 -2.57
C LEU A 106 7.54 -11.72 -2.32
N SER A 107 8.83 -11.96 -2.18
CA SER A 107 9.33 -13.16 -1.51
C SER A 107 9.39 -12.88 -0.02
N ASP A 108 8.92 -13.84 0.77
CA ASP A 108 9.30 -13.91 2.18
C ASP A 108 10.53 -14.81 2.24
N ASP A 109 11.66 -14.26 2.65
CA ASP A 109 12.94 -14.98 2.63
C ASP A 109 13.02 -15.99 3.80
N GLY A 110 11.96 -16.11 4.61
CA GLY A 110 11.76 -17.19 5.58
C GLY A 110 12.69 -17.13 6.80
N VAL A 111 13.48 -16.06 6.95
CA VAL A 111 14.32 -15.86 8.13
C VAL A 111 13.44 -15.31 9.25
N GLN A 112 13.00 -16.22 10.12
CA GLN A 112 12.38 -15.90 11.41
C GLN A 112 13.39 -15.33 12.40
#